data_AF-A0A2H5X0Y9-F1
#
_entry.id   AF-A0A2H5X0Y9-F1
#
_cell.length_a   1.000
_cell.length_b   1.000
_cell.length_c   1.000
_cell.angle_alpha   90.00
_cell.angle_beta   90.00
_cell.angle_gamma   90.00
#
_symmetry.space_group_name_H-M   'P 1'
#
loop_
_entity.id
_entity.type
_entity.pdbx_description
1 polymer ?
#
loop_
_entity_poly.entity_id
_entity_poly.type
_entity_poly.pdbx_seq_one_letter_code
_entity_poly.pdbx_strand_id
1 'polypeptide(L)'
;MDEGRILPVETYDQRQQYLQAWDGTAPDVSHWKRAYEQALQQATTFAQNMYEQIQQRWREGLRLQVEAARYRLQRELLRLLCAVDMNRSPNQVWQMLMQETGARADWLREAAQRLGYPYGWSEQQIADARRYVRDLPERSRETLRLGAGVQAALQDPRWRAQQTL
;
A
#
# COMPACT_ATOMS: atom_id res chain seq x y z
N MET A 1 6.07 -48.65 -32.61
CA MET A 1 4.93 -47.72 -32.48
C MET A 1 5.40 -46.67 -31.52
N ASP A 2 5.99 -45.60 -32.04
CA ASP A 2 6.53 -44.52 -31.23
C ASP A 2 5.39 -43.71 -30.67
N GLU A 3 5.28 -43.71 -29.35
CA GLU A 3 4.27 -42.94 -28.63
C GLU A 3 4.66 -41.47 -28.77
N GLY A 4 3.94 -40.70 -29.58
CA GLY A 4 4.17 -39.25 -29.75
C GLY A 4 3.93 -38.47 -28.46
N ARG A 5 4.87 -38.59 -27.52
CA ARG A 5 4.85 -37.98 -26.19
C ARG A 5 5.21 -36.51 -26.32
N ILE A 6 4.40 -35.68 -25.69
CA ILE A 6 4.61 -34.23 -25.62
C ILE A 6 5.50 -33.97 -24.40
N LEU A 7 6.71 -33.47 -24.64
CA LEU A 7 7.68 -33.16 -23.59
C LEU A 7 7.74 -31.65 -23.37
N PRO A 8 7.58 -31.16 -22.12
CA PRO A 8 7.76 -29.74 -21.81
C PRO A 8 9.24 -29.36 -21.95
N VAL A 9 9.48 -28.14 -22.43
CA VAL A 9 10.80 -27.54 -22.58
C VAL A 9 10.87 -26.32 -21.66
N GLU A 10 11.58 -26.44 -20.54
CA GLU A 10 11.66 -25.36 -19.55
C GLU A 10 12.95 -24.53 -19.70
N THR A 11 13.98 -25.11 -20.31
CA THR A 11 15.30 -24.48 -20.47
C THR A 11 15.84 -24.64 -21.88
N TYR A 12 16.79 -23.77 -22.25
CA TYR A 12 17.50 -23.86 -23.52
C TYR A 12 18.30 -25.15 -23.64
N ASP A 13 18.94 -25.60 -22.56
CA ASP A 13 19.75 -26.81 -22.56
C ASP A 13 18.90 -28.07 -22.77
N GLN A 14 17.73 -28.16 -22.13
CA GLN A 14 16.76 -29.23 -22.40
C GLN A 14 16.32 -29.24 -23.86
N ARG A 15 16.07 -28.05 -24.45
CA ARG A 15 15.73 -27.95 -25.87
C ARG A 15 16.85 -28.53 -26.74
N GLN A 16 18.10 -28.21 -26.44
CA GLN A 16 19.26 -28.73 -27.19
C GLN A 16 19.37 -30.25 -27.06
N GLN A 17 19.16 -30.79 -25.87
CA GLN A 17 19.15 -32.24 -25.65
C GLN A 17 18.06 -32.94 -26.47
N TYR A 18 16.83 -32.40 -26.49
CA TYR A 18 15.75 -32.97 -27.30
C TYR A 18 16.03 -32.87 -28.79
N LEU A 19 16.61 -31.76 -29.26
CA LEU A 19 16.99 -31.59 -30.66
C LEU A 19 18.11 -32.54 -31.09
N GLN A 20 19.09 -32.80 -30.22
CA GLN A 20 20.17 -33.75 -30.49
C GLN A 20 19.69 -35.20 -30.51
N ALA A 21 18.68 -35.53 -29.71
CA ALA A 21 18.07 -36.86 -29.66
C ALA A 21 17.02 -37.09 -30.76
N TRP A 22 16.64 -36.05 -31.50
CA TRP A 22 15.62 -36.16 -32.54
C TRP A 22 16.19 -36.82 -33.81
N ASP A 23 15.51 -37.86 -34.27
CA ASP A 23 15.87 -38.65 -35.47
C ASP A 23 15.50 -37.96 -36.80
N GLY A 24 14.94 -36.75 -36.74
CA GLY A 24 14.51 -35.96 -37.89
C GLY A 24 13.16 -36.38 -38.47
N THR A 25 12.47 -37.37 -37.90
CA THR A 25 11.12 -37.75 -38.33
C THR A 25 10.10 -36.71 -37.88
N ALA A 26 9.24 -36.28 -38.81
CA ALA A 26 8.19 -35.34 -38.49
C ALA A 26 7.11 -36.03 -37.62
N PRO A 27 6.70 -35.43 -36.50
CA PRO A 27 5.59 -35.97 -35.71
C PRO A 27 4.29 -35.90 -36.51
N ASP A 28 3.41 -36.88 -36.27
CA ASP A 28 2.07 -36.87 -36.86
C ASP A 28 1.30 -35.59 -36.51
N VAL A 29 0.47 -35.12 -37.45
CA VAL A 29 -0.30 -33.88 -37.35
C VAL A 29 -1.18 -33.86 -36.10
N SER A 30 -1.71 -35.01 -35.69
CA SER A 30 -2.53 -35.11 -34.47
C SER A 30 -1.74 -34.88 -33.19
N HIS A 31 -0.44 -35.23 -33.16
CA HIS A 31 0.44 -34.98 -32.03
C HIS A 31 0.84 -33.50 -31.97
N TRP A 32 1.12 -32.89 -33.12
CA TRP A 32 1.42 -31.45 -33.19
C TRP A 32 0.23 -30.60 -32.73
N LYS A 33 -0.98 -30.92 -33.21
CA LYS A 33 -2.21 -30.21 -32.80
C LYS A 33 -2.46 -30.32 -31.29
N ARG A 34 -2.30 -31.52 -30.72
CA ARG A 34 -2.42 -31.74 -29.26
C ARG A 34 -1.37 -30.96 -28.47
N ALA A 35 -0.11 -30.96 -28.92
CA ALA A 35 0.95 -30.19 -28.28
C ALA A 35 0.67 -28.68 -28.31
N TYR A 36 0.19 -28.17 -29.44
CA TYR A 36 -0.20 -26.77 -29.58
C TYR A 36 -1.38 -26.41 -28.67
N GLU A 37 -2.43 -27.21 -28.63
CA GLU A 37 -3.60 -26.98 -27.76
C GLU A 37 -3.20 -26.99 -26.27
N GLN A 38 -2.35 -27.94 -25.86
CA GLN A 38 -1.82 -27.99 -24.50
C GLN A 38 -0.96 -26.76 -24.16
N ALA A 39 -0.05 -26.37 -25.04
CA ALA A 39 0.79 -25.19 -24.83
C ALA A 39 -0.04 -23.90 -24.78
N LEU A 40 -1.06 -23.77 -25.63
CA LEU A 40 -1.96 -22.62 -25.64
C LEU A 40 -2.78 -22.55 -24.34
N GLN A 41 -3.29 -23.69 -23.87
CA GLN A 41 -4.03 -23.77 -22.61
C GLN A 41 -3.12 -23.38 -21.44
N GLN A 42 -1.90 -23.93 -21.37
CA GLN A 42 -0.92 -23.60 -20.34
C GLN A 42 -0.55 -22.12 -20.35
N ALA A 43 -0.27 -21.54 -21.52
CA ALA A 43 0.02 -20.12 -21.66
C ALA A 43 -1.15 -19.23 -21.23
N THR A 44 -2.39 -19.63 -21.56
CA THR A 44 -3.60 -18.92 -21.18
C THR A 44 -3.79 -18.93 -19.67
N THR A 45 -3.70 -20.09 -19.03
CA THR A 45 -3.79 -20.22 -17.57
C THR A 45 -2.68 -19.45 -16.88
N PHE A 46 -1.44 -19.52 -17.39
CA PHE A 46 -0.33 -18.75 -16.85
C PHE A 46 -0.58 -17.24 -16.92
N ALA A 47 -1.04 -16.73 -18.07
CA ALA A 47 -1.33 -15.31 -18.24
C ALA A 47 -2.48 -14.83 -17.33
N GLN A 48 -3.52 -15.65 -17.15
CA GLN A 48 -4.63 -15.36 -16.24
C GLN A 48 -4.15 -15.28 -14.78
N ASN A 49 -3.38 -16.28 -14.32
CA ASN A 49 -2.83 -16.29 -12.97
C ASN A 49 -1.90 -15.10 -12.73
N MET A 50 -1.06 -14.75 -13.71
CA MET A 50 -0.18 -13.59 -13.61
C MET A 50 -0.97 -12.29 -13.51
N TYR A 51 -2.03 -12.15 -14.31
CA TYR A 51 -2.91 -10.98 -14.25
C TYR A 51 -3.56 -10.84 -12.86
N GLU A 52 -4.10 -11.93 -12.32
CA GLU A 52 -4.71 -11.92 -10.98
C GLU A 52 -3.71 -11.53 -9.88
N GLN A 53 -2.49 -12.08 -9.93
CA GLN A 53 -1.42 -11.73 -8.98
C GLN A 53 -1.03 -10.25 -9.08
N ILE A 54 -0.94 -9.70 -10.29
CA ILE A 54 -0.65 -8.28 -10.49
C ILE A 54 -1.78 -7.42 -9.92
N GLN A 55 -3.05 -7.79 -10.16
CA GLN A 55 -4.20 -7.08 -9.62
C GLN A 55 -4.21 -7.08 -8.08
N GLN A 56 -3.90 -8.22 -7.45
CA GLN A 56 -3.80 -8.31 -6.00
C GLN A 56 -2.68 -7.44 -5.45
N ARG A 57 -1.46 -7.52 -6.02
CA ARG A 57 -0.32 -6.69 -5.61
C ARG A 57 -0.59 -5.21 -5.79
N TRP A 58 -1.29 -4.84 -6.87
CA TRP A 58 -1.66 -3.46 -7.14
C TRP A 58 -2.64 -2.92 -6.08
N ARG A 59 -3.71 -3.68 -5.77
CA ARG A 59 -4.65 -3.32 -4.69
C ARG A 59 -3.95 -3.21 -3.34
N GLU A 60 -3.04 -4.13 -3.04
CA GLU A 60 -2.27 -4.08 -1.79
C GLU A 60 -1.37 -2.84 -1.74
N GLY A 61 -0.69 -2.51 -2.84
CA GLY A 61 0.09 -1.28 -2.95
C GLY A 61 -0.76 -0.02 -2.71
N LEU A 62 -1.99 0.03 -3.25
CA LEU A 62 -2.92 1.13 -3.00
C LEU A 62 -3.34 1.21 -1.53
N ARG A 63 -3.62 0.08 -0.86
CA ARG A 63 -3.92 0.04 0.58
C ARG A 63 -2.76 0.59 1.40
N LEU A 64 -1.54 0.13 1.14
CA LEU A 64 -0.33 0.58 1.84
C LEU A 64 -0.11 2.10 1.66
N GLN A 65 -0.46 2.67 0.51
CA GLN A 65 -0.40 4.12 0.32
C GLN A 65 -1.38 4.86 1.24
N VAL A 66 -2.63 4.39 1.33
CA VAL A 66 -3.65 4.97 2.23
C VAL A 66 -3.22 4.82 3.69
N GLU A 67 -2.69 3.67 4.08
CA GLU A 67 -2.17 3.44 5.43
C GLU A 67 -1.00 4.37 5.77
N ALA A 68 -0.07 4.57 4.84
CA ALA A 68 1.04 5.51 5.03
C ALA A 68 0.55 6.96 5.18
N ALA A 69 -0.50 7.35 4.45
CA ALA A 69 -1.14 8.65 4.59
C ALA A 69 -1.86 8.80 5.94
N ARG A 70 -2.59 7.75 6.39
CA ARG A 70 -3.20 7.67 7.72
C ARG A 70 -2.16 7.80 8.82
N TYR A 71 -1.07 7.05 8.74
CA TYR A 71 0.01 7.10 9.72
C TYR A 71 0.64 8.51 9.80
N ARG A 72 0.90 9.13 8.65
CA ARG A 72 1.39 10.52 8.60
C ARG A 72 0.41 11.47 9.29
N LEU A 73 -0.88 11.38 8.97
CA LEU A 73 -1.91 12.23 9.56
C LEU A 73 -2.02 12.04 11.08
N GLN A 74 -2.02 10.79 11.56
CA GLN A 74 -2.00 10.48 13.00
C GLN A 74 -0.80 11.11 13.71
N ARG A 75 0.39 10.99 13.11
CA ARG A 75 1.62 11.53 13.70
C ARG A 75 1.61 13.05 13.77
N GLU A 76 1.24 13.72 12.67
CA GLU A 76 1.18 15.18 12.67
C GLU A 76 0.08 15.72 13.59
N LEU A 77 -1.05 15.00 13.66
CA LEU A 77 -2.12 15.35 14.60
C LEU A 77 -1.65 15.23 16.05
N LEU A 78 -1.01 14.12 16.40
CA LEU A 78 -0.52 13.93 17.76
C LEU A 78 0.52 15.01 18.15
N ARG A 79 1.40 15.38 17.22
CA ARG A 79 2.36 16.49 17.42
C ARG A 79 1.67 17.83 17.64
N LEU A 80 0.63 18.15 16.86
CA LEU A 80 -0.19 19.35 17.07
C LEU A 80 -0.76 19.35 18.50
N LEU A 81 -1.38 18.24 18.91
CA LEU A 81 -2.03 18.15 20.23
C LEU A 81 -1.02 18.32 21.36
N CYS A 82 0.15 17.68 21.26
CA CYS A 82 1.23 17.86 22.23
C CYS A 82 1.86 19.26 22.19
N ALA A 83 1.84 19.96 21.05
CA ALA A 83 2.32 21.33 20.94
C ALA A 83 1.34 22.33 21.57
N VAL A 84 0.04 22.05 21.55
CA VAL A 84 -0.99 22.86 22.22
C VAL A 84 -0.90 22.71 23.74
N ASP A 85 -0.89 21.48 24.26
CA ASP A 85 -0.72 21.20 25.69
C ASP A 85 0.04 19.88 25.88
N MET A 86 1.28 19.98 26.35
CA MET A 86 2.17 18.84 26.52
C MET A 86 1.80 17.96 27.72
N ASN A 87 1.13 18.53 28.72
CA ASN A 87 0.85 17.88 30.00
C ASN A 87 -0.49 17.13 29.99
N ARG A 88 -1.41 17.56 29.13
CA ARG A 88 -2.74 16.95 28.99
C ARG A 88 -2.71 15.70 28.09
N SER A 89 -3.72 14.83 28.24
CA SER A 89 -3.93 13.73 27.30
C SER A 89 -4.30 14.29 25.91
N PRO A 90 -3.71 13.79 24.81
CA PRO A 90 -4.04 14.22 23.46
C PRO A 90 -5.55 14.17 23.15
N ASN A 91 -6.27 13.16 23.64
CA ASN A 91 -7.72 13.06 23.44
C ASN A 91 -8.50 14.19 24.14
N GLN A 92 -8.04 14.66 25.30
CA GLN A 92 -8.67 15.79 25.98
C GLN A 92 -8.35 17.12 25.27
N VAL A 93 -7.13 17.28 24.76
CA VAL A 93 -6.76 18.45 23.94
C VAL A 93 -7.59 18.46 22.66
N TRP A 94 -7.76 17.31 22.02
CA TRP A 94 -8.61 17.17 20.84
C TRP A 94 -10.05 17.59 21.13
N GLN A 95 -10.66 17.09 22.21
CA GLN A 95 -12.02 17.46 22.60
C GLN A 95 -12.16 18.97 22.84
N MET A 96 -11.18 19.59 23.50
CA MET A 96 -11.13 21.03 23.71
C MET A 96 -11.09 21.79 22.38
N LEU A 97 -10.18 21.42 21.47
CA LEU A 97 -10.08 22.07 20.15
C LEU A 97 -11.33 21.84 19.29
N MET A 98 -12.02 20.72 19.48
CA MET A 98 -13.28 20.42 18.80
C MET A 98 -14.46 21.26 19.29
N GLN A 99 -14.38 21.88 20.47
CA GLN A 99 -15.37 22.83 20.95
C GLN A 99 -15.18 24.24 20.36
N GLU A 100 -14.01 24.52 19.77
CA GLU A 100 -13.77 25.76 19.03
C GLU A 100 -14.59 25.80 17.73
N THR A 101 -14.88 26.99 17.24
CA THR A 101 -15.49 27.21 15.92
C THR A 101 -14.47 27.76 14.93
N GLY A 102 -14.73 27.54 13.64
CA GLY A 102 -13.92 28.05 12.53
C GLY A 102 -13.03 27.00 11.87
N ALA A 103 -12.14 27.48 11.00
CA ALA A 103 -11.39 26.64 10.07
C ALA A 103 -10.60 25.51 10.74
N ARG A 104 -10.05 25.76 11.94
CA ARG A 104 -9.35 24.74 12.74
C ARG A 104 -10.23 23.54 13.05
N ALA A 105 -11.42 23.79 13.60
CA ALA A 105 -12.35 22.74 13.94
C ALA A 105 -12.82 21.98 12.68
N ASP A 106 -12.92 22.65 11.54
CA ASP A 106 -13.34 22.01 10.28
C ASP A 106 -12.33 20.97 9.79
N TRP A 107 -11.03 21.32 9.70
CA TRP A 107 -10.02 20.35 9.28
C TRP A 107 -9.70 19.30 10.37
N LEU A 108 -9.93 19.60 11.65
CA LEU A 108 -9.92 18.56 12.69
C LEU A 108 -11.05 17.56 12.46
N ARG A 109 -12.29 18.00 12.19
CA ARG A 109 -13.39 17.07 11.85
C ARG A 109 -13.05 16.19 10.65
N GLU A 110 -12.43 16.77 9.62
CA GLU A 110 -11.96 16.01 8.46
C GLU A 110 -10.90 14.96 8.86
N ALA A 111 -9.93 15.33 9.70
CA ALA A 111 -8.93 14.38 10.19
C ALA A 111 -9.57 13.23 10.97
N ALA A 112 -10.59 13.51 11.78
CA ALA A 112 -11.36 12.49 12.49
C ALA A 112 -12.07 11.53 11.54
N GLN A 113 -12.69 12.04 10.48
CA GLN A 113 -13.36 11.23 9.47
C GLN A 113 -12.38 10.30 8.75
N ARG A 114 -11.18 10.77 8.42
CA ARG A 114 -10.16 9.96 7.70
C ARG A 114 -9.52 8.88 8.55
N LEU A 115 -9.35 9.15 9.85
CA LEU A 115 -8.64 8.26 10.77
C LEU A 115 -9.56 7.28 11.52
N GLY A 116 -10.83 7.65 11.70
CA GLY A 116 -11.76 6.93 12.59
C GLY A 116 -11.47 7.25 14.06
N TYR A 117 -12.38 7.98 14.71
CA TYR A 117 -12.30 8.32 16.14
C TYR A 117 -13.05 7.27 16.99
N PRO A 118 -12.61 6.93 18.22
CA PRO A 118 -11.48 7.49 18.99
C PRO A 118 -10.11 7.04 18.51
N TYR A 119 -9.10 7.89 18.70
CA TYR A 119 -7.72 7.57 18.34
C TYR A 119 -7.08 6.66 19.40
N GLY A 120 -6.67 5.46 18.98
CA GLY A 120 -5.94 4.50 19.82
C GLY A 120 -4.44 4.75 19.87
N TRP A 121 -3.98 5.96 20.22
CA TRP A 121 -2.54 6.23 20.33
C TRP A 121 -1.92 5.42 21.46
N SER A 122 -0.80 4.76 21.17
CA SER A 122 -0.02 4.08 22.20
C SER A 122 0.77 5.08 23.06
N GLU A 123 1.12 4.68 24.28
CA GLU A 123 1.97 5.50 25.15
C GLU A 123 3.31 5.85 24.50
N GLN A 124 3.88 4.93 23.72
CA GLN A 124 5.11 5.16 22.96
C GLN A 124 4.92 6.27 21.92
N GLN A 125 3.83 6.27 21.16
CA GLN A 125 3.55 7.32 20.18
C GLN A 125 3.41 8.69 20.85
N ILE A 126 2.73 8.75 22.00
CA ILE A 126 2.56 9.98 22.78
C ILE A 126 3.92 10.47 23.30
N ALA A 127 4.74 9.58 23.86
CA ALA A 127 6.07 9.91 24.35
C ALA A 127 6.99 10.42 23.23
N ASP A 128 6.97 9.77 22.06
CA ASP A 128 7.75 10.17 20.89
C ASP A 128 7.32 11.56 20.37
N ALA A 129 6.01 11.83 20.31
CA ALA A 129 5.49 13.13 19.90
C ALA A 129 5.87 14.23 20.91
N ARG A 130 5.75 13.97 22.21
CA ARG A 130 6.16 14.92 23.27
C ARG A 130 7.65 15.22 23.21
N ARG A 131 8.49 14.20 23.03
CA ARG A 131 9.95 14.36 22.85
C ARG A 131 10.23 15.26 21.65
N TYR A 132 9.64 14.94 20.49
CA TYR A 132 9.80 15.73 19.27
C TYR A 132 9.41 17.20 19.48
N VAL A 133 8.25 17.46 20.08
CA VAL A 133 7.77 18.83 20.33
C VAL A 133 8.69 19.59 21.30
N ARG A 134 9.13 18.94 22.38
CA ARG A 134 10.02 19.55 23.38
C ARG A 134 11.35 20.02 22.78
N ASP A 135 11.89 19.24 21.86
CA ASP A 135 13.21 19.51 21.27
C ASP A 135 13.14 20.58 20.17
N LEU A 136 11.95 21.07 19.82
CA LEU A 136 11.76 22.13 18.82
C LEU A 136 11.92 23.55 19.40
N PRO A 137 12.54 24.47 18.63
CA PRO A 137 12.49 25.90 18.92
C PRO A 137 11.05 26.44 19.00
N GLU A 138 10.82 27.51 19.76
CA GLU A 138 9.47 28.06 19.96
C GLU A 138 8.77 28.41 18.64
N ARG A 139 9.47 29.06 17.69
CA ARG A 139 8.91 29.38 16.36
C ARG A 139 8.40 28.15 15.60
N SER A 140 9.10 27.02 15.72
CA SER A 140 8.68 25.76 15.11
C SER A 140 7.49 25.15 15.84
N ARG A 141 7.41 25.29 17.16
CA ARG A 141 6.24 24.88 17.95
C ARG A 141 5.01 25.72 17.62
N GLU A 142 5.16 27.03 17.40
CA GLU A 142 4.07 27.89 16.92
C GLU A 142 3.53 27.41 15.57
N THR A 143 4.41 27.07 14.62
CA THR A 143 3.99 26.52 13.32
C THR A 143 3.23 25.19 13.48
N LEU A 144 3.64 24.33 14.41
CA LEU A 144 2.87 23.13 14.74
C LEU A 144 1.48 23.46 15.29
N ARG A 145 1.37 24.42 16.24
CA ARG A 145 0.08 24.87 16.81
C ARG A 145 -0.86 25.48 15.77
N LEU A 146 -0.32 26.05 14.69
CA LEU A 146 -1.12 26.53 13.56
C LEU A 146 -1.73 25.38 12.74
N GLY A 147 -1.21 24.16 12.86
CA GLY A 147 -1.78 22.98 12.21
C GLY A 147 -1.30 22.74 10.78
N ALA A 148 -0.27 23.45 10.31
CA ALA A 148 0.24 23.33 8.94
C ALA A 148 0.61 21.89 8.56
N GLY A 149 1.20 21.12 9.50
CA GLY A 149 1.54 19.71 9.29
C GLY A 149 0.30 18.81 9.11
N VAL A 150 -0.77 19.07 9.86
CA VAL A 150 -2.03 18.32 9.75
C VAL A 150 -2.71 18.63 8.42
N GLN A 151 -2.78 19.89 8.04
CA GLN A 151 -3.35 20.31 6.75
C GLN A 151 -2.58 19.69 5.58
N ALA A 152 -1.24 19.69 5.62
CA ALA A 152 -0.42 19.04 4.62
C ALA A 152 -0.63 17.51 4.57
N ALA A 153 -0.90 16.86 5.71
CA ALA A 153 -1.19 15.43 5.77
C ALA A 153 -2.61 15.10 5.26
N LEU A 154 -3.58 15.99 5.42
CA LEU A 154 -4.91 15.87 4.80
C LEU A 154 -4.84 15.98 3.27
N GLN A 155 -3.95 16.82 2.77
CA GLN A 155 -3.72 17.01 1.33
C GLN A 155 -2.74 16.00 0.71
N ASP A 156 -2.32 14.97 1.45
CA ASP A 156 -1.36 13.99 0.95
C ASP A 156 -1.89 13.29 -0.31
N PRO A 157 -1.14 13.29 -1.43
CA PRO A 157 -1.62 12.72 -2.69
C PRO A 157 -1.90 11.22 -2.60
N ARG A 158 -1.31 10.51 -1.62
CA ARG A 158 -1.55 9.08 -1.37
C ARG A 158 -3.00 8.78 -0.97
N TRP A 159 -3.76 9.76 -0.49
CA TRP A 159 -5.19 9.59 -0.25
C TRP A 159 -5.98 9.31 -1.54
N ARG A 160 -5.47 9.70 -2.71
CA ARG A 160 -6.11 9.41 -4.00
C ARG A 160 -6.17 7.92 -4.28
N ALA A 161 -5.26 7.12 -3.71
CA ALA A 161 -5.31 5.66 -3.83
C ALA A 161 -6.63 5.07 -3.29
N GLN A 162 -7.28 5.73 -2.34
CA GLN A 162 -8.58 5.31 -1.81
C GLN A 162 -9.71 5.40 -2.85
N GLN A 163 -9.61 6.28 -3.83
CA GLN A 163 -10.60 6.42 -4.91
C GLN A 163 -10.48 5.31 -5.96
N THR A 164 -9.37 4.58 -5.95
CA THR A 164 -9.00 3.55 -6.93
C THR A 164 -9.14 2.14 -6.35
N LEU A 165 -9.27 2.02 -5.03
CA LEU A 165 -9.58 0.77 -4.31
C LEU A 165 -11.04 0.36 -4.50
#